data_AF-A0A5M8PWW6-F1
#
_entry.id   AF-A0A5M8PWW6-F1
#
_cell.length_a   1.000
_cell.length_b   1.000
_cell.length_c   1.000
_cell.angle_alpha   90.00
_cell.angle_beta   90.00
_cell.angle_gamma   90.00
#
_symmetry.space_group_name_H-M   'P 1'
#
loop_
_entity.id
_entity.type
_entity.pdbx_description
1 polymer ?
#
loop_
_entity_poly.entity_id
_entity_poly.type
_entity_poly.pdbx_seq_one_letter_code
_entity_poly.pdbx_strand_id
1 'polypeptide(L)'
;MILQRTRMPMHACSAALNAPWRPSSTLDGCLNALIRLQLSSAAPLTCTQVRHATHATEGRANRAKRGPGKRLGAKKSGEELVVPGNIIFKQRGTLWFPGDNCGMGRDHTIFALQKGYVKYYKDPEKHPKRKYIGVVFNRDDPLPLPRNSARRRRLGMVAAEMSTLAGNQEVEAADDELMDDNISKDVPKVRREATAEKEPPLRLGPRYMYRQPNWQIGRAAERANIKVRSYKRGDRWLAWRKVQARKAKNAERRGMRKRK
;
A
#
# COMPACT_ATOMS: atom_id res chain seq x y z
N MET A 1 -28.23 19.26 -42.84
CA MET A 1 -27.89 17.85 -43.11
C MET A 1 -28.12 17.04 -41.83
N ILE A 2 -29.26 16.37 -41.79
CA ILE A 2 -29.79 15.61 -40.66
C ILE A 2 -29.42 14.15 -40.90
N LEU A 3 -28.86 13.46 -39.91
CA LEU A 3 -28.82 11.98 -39.94
C LEU A 3 -29.24 11.42 -38.58
N GLN A 4 -30.21 10.53 -38.68
CA GLN A 4 -31.08 10.05 -37.63
C GLN A 4 -30.51 8.82 -36.93
N ARG A 5 -30.88 8.70 -35.65
CA ARG A 5 -30.80 7.51 -34.80
C ARG A 5 -31.54 6.33 -35.44
N THR A 6 -30.94 5.14 -35.42
CA THR A 6 -31.64 3.87 -35.53
C THR A 6 -31.57 3.13 -34.19
N ARG A 7 -32.75 2.85 -33.63
CA ARG A 7 -32.97 2.05 -32.41
C ARG A 7 -33.00 0.57 -32.82
N MET A 8 -32.32 -0.29 -32.08
CA MET A 8 -32.42 -1.75 -32.20
C MET A 8 -33.66 -2.27 -31.47
N PRO A 9 -34.39 -3.27 -32.03
CA PRO A 9 -35.50 -3.90 -31.34
C PRO A 9 -35.03 -4.99 -30.38
N MET A 10 -35.64 -4.99 -29.19
CA MET A 10 -35.55 -6.00 -28.15
C MET A 10 -36.46 -7.18 -28.52
N HIS A 11 -35.94 -8.40 -28.55
CA HIS A 11 -36.76 -9.61 -28.49
C HIS A 11 -36.50 -10.34 -27.18
N ALA A 12 -37.48 -10.24 -26.28
CA ALA A 12 -37.64 -11.13 -25.15
C ALA A 12 -38.32 -12.41 -25.65
N CYS A 13 -37.78 -13.58 -25.27
CA CYS A 13 -38.47 -14.85 -25.40
C CYS A 13 -38.52 -15.48 -24.01
N SER A 14 -39.73 -15.60 -23.48
CA SER A 14 -40.04 -16.17 -22.17
C SER A 14 -41.10 -17.26 -22.35
N ALA A 15 -40.98 -18.29 -21.51
CA ALA A 15 -41.97 -19.32 -21.21
C ALA A 15 -42.18 -20.40 -22.30
N ALA A 16 -42.52 -21.65 -22.02
CA ALA A 16 -42.53 -22.49 -20.82
C ALA A 16 -43.06 -23.87 -21.30
N LEU A 17 -42.61 -24.94 -20.63
CA LEU A 17 -43.37 -26.16 -20.29
C LEU A 17 -43.87 -27.11 -21.40
N ASN A 18 -43.30 -28.32 -21.36
CA ASN A 18 -43.96 -29.64 -21.25
C ASN A 18 -45.32 -29.84 -21.93
N ALA A 19 -45.35 -30.69 -22.98
CA ALA A 19 -46.49 -31.56 -23.26
C ALA A 19 -46.02 -32.88 -23.93
N PRO A 20 -46.66 -34.03 -23.62
CA PRO A 20 -46.13 -35.37 -23.85
C PRO A 20 -46.50 -35.97 -25.22
N TRP A 21 -45.73 -37.00 -25.59
CA TRP A 21 -45.96 -37.90 -26.71
C TRP A 21 -47.35 -38.57 -26.65
N ARG A 22 -48.04 -38.60 -27.80
CA ARG A 22 -49.20 -39.48 -28.07
C ARG A 22 -48.82 -40.48 -29.15
N PRO A 23 -49.04 -41.79 -28.94
CA PRO A 23 -49.15 -42.77 -30.02
C PRO A 23 -50.63 -43.06 -30.31
N SER A 24 -51.02 -43.17 -31.58
CA SER A 24 -52.15 -44.02 -31.95
C SER A 24 -52.03 -44.51 -33.39
N SER A 25 -51.97 -45.83 -33.49
CA SER A 25 -52.52 -46.71 -34.52
C SER A 25 -53.43 -46.08 -35.57
N THR A 26 -53.21 -46.45 -36.83
CA THR A 26 -54.17 -47.25 -37.61
C THR A 26 -53.44 -47.95 -38.74
N LEU A 27 -53.77 -49.23 -38.89
CA LEU A 27 -53.45 -50.11 -39.98
C LEU A 27 -54.35 -49.75 -41.18
N ASP A 28 -53.83 -49.84 -42.41
CA ASP A 28 -54.34 -50.76 -43.43
C ASP A 28 -54.00 -50.30 -44.84
N GLY A 29 -53.70 -51.29 -45.69
CA GLY A 29 -53.79 -51.16 -47.13
C GLY A 29 -52.45 -51.05 -47.84
N CYS A 30 -51.80 -52.19 -48.10
CA CYS A 30 -51.72 -52.71 -49.47
C CYS A 30 -50.90 -54.01 -49.48
N LEU A 31 -51.67 -55.09 -49.61
CA LEU A 31 -51.22 -56.42 -49.97
C LEU A 31 -50.64 -56.45 -51.39
N ASN A 32 -49.61 -57.27 -51.53
CA ASN A 32 -49.28 -58.10 -52.69
C ASN A 32 -48.74 -57.45 -53.98
N ALA A 33 -47.43 -57.56 -54.15
CA ALA A 33 -46.85 -58.05 -55.39
C ALA A 33 -45.67 -58.98 -55.06
N LEU A 34 -45.97 -60.28 -55.05
CA LEU A 34 -45.04 -61.38 -54.84
C LEU A 34 -44.18 -61.60 -56.10
N ILE A 35 -42.94 -62.05 -55.86
CA ILE A 35 -42.24 -63.09 -56.62
C ILE A 35 -41.55 -62.70 -57.94
N ARG A 36 -40.20 -62.75 -57.89
CA ARG A 36 -39.25 -63.51 -58.75
C ARG A 36 -38.02 -62.67 -59.09
N LEU A 37 -36.91 -62.95 -58.41
CA LEU A 37 -35.61 -63.07 -59.07
C LEU A 37 -34.64 -63.79 -58.12
N GLN A 38 -34.42 -65.07 -58.41
CA GLN A 38 -33.25 -65.80 -57.96
C GLN A 38 -32.04 -65.25 -58.70
N LEU A 39 -30.95 -64.94 -57.98
CA LEU A 39 -29.61 -64.92 -58.56
C LEU A 39 -28.58 -65.37 -57.52
N SER A 40 -28.06 -66.56 -57.78
CA SER A 40 -26.65 -66.96 -57.76
C SER A 40 -25.71 -66.40 -56.69
N SER A 41 -25.18 -67.33 -55.87
CA SER A 41 -23.80 -67.42 -55.37
C SER A 41 -22.79 -66.38 -55.89
N ALA A 42 -22.18 -65.60 -54.99
CA ALA A 42 -20.72 -65.60 -54.74
C ALA A 42 -20.24 -64.40 -53.88
N ALA A 43 -19.33 -64.71 -52.93
CA ALA A 43 -18.39 -63.87 -52.18
C ALA A 43 -18.89 -63.05 -50.96
N PRO A 44 -18.19 -63.14 -49.79
CA PRO A 44 -18.37 -62.19 -48.71
C PRO A 44 -17.78 -60.84 -49.16
N LEU A 45 -18.65 -59.88 -49.46
CA LEU A 45 -18.24 -58.49 -49.61
C LEU A 45 -17.70 -58.04 -48.25
N THR A 46 -16.38 -57.91 -48.13
CA THR A 46 -15.78 -57.12 -47.06
C THR A 46 -16.25 -55.69 -47.28
N CYS A 47 -17.35 -55.32 -46.64
CA CYS A 47 -17.75 -53.93 -46.51
C CYS A 47 -16.62 -53.23 -45.75
N THR A 48 -15.69 -52.63 -46.50
CA THR A 48 -14.72 -51.70 -45.95
C THR A 48 -15.54 -50.51 -45.47
N GLN A 49 -15.90 -50.54 -44.20
CA GLN A 49 -16.59 -49.44 -43.56
C GLN A 49 -15.60 -48.26 -43.52
N VAL A 50 -15.63 -47.44 -44.56
CA VAL A 50 -14.89 -46.18 -44.61
C VAL A 50 -15.52 -45.28 -43.55
N ARG A 51 -14.86 -45.20 -42.39
CA ARG A 51 -15.19 -44.16 -41.41
C ARG A 51 -14.71 -42.85 -41.99
N HIS A 52 -15.61 -42.04 -42.54
CA HIS A 52 -15.33 -40.63 -42.73
C HIS A 52 -14.97 -40.06 -41.36
N ALA A 53 -13.75 -39.53 -41.21
CA ALA A 53 -13.31 -38.88 -39.99
C ALA A 53 -14.36 -37.82 -39.65
N THR A 54 -15.06 -37.98 -38.52
CA THR A 54 -15.96 -36.93 -38.05
C THR A 54 -15.11 -35.71 -37.77
N HIS A 55 -15.59 -34.54 -38.18
CA HIS A 55 -15.00 -33.22 -37.97
C HIS A 55 -14.96 -32.83 -36.47
N ALA A 56 -14.84 -33.80 -35.57
CA ALA A 56 -14.64 -33.65 -34.14
C ALA A 56 -13.16 -33.62 -33.74
N THR A 57 -12.23 -33.68 -34.71
CA THR A 57 -10.79 -33.50 -34.50
C THR A 57 -10.27 -32.19 -35.12
N GLU A 58 -11.01 -31.09 -34.96
CA GLU A 58 -10.39 -29.78 -35.05
C GLU A 58 -9.43 -29.60 -33.86
N GLY A 59 -8.14 -29.84 -34.10
CA GLY A 59 -7.10 -29.75 -33.07
C GLY A 59 -7.01 -28.36 -32.40
N ARG A 60 -6.21 -28.28 -31.32
CA ARG A 60 -5.88 -27.03 -30.59
C ARG A 60 -5.46 -25.86 -31.49
N ALA A 61 -5.02 -26.14 -32.72
CA ALA A 61 -4.67 -25.15 -33.74
C ALA A 61 -5.88 -24.33 -34.25
N ASN A 62 -7.09 -24.90 -34.26
CA ASN A 62 -8.30 -24.24 -34.80
C ASN A 62 -9.12 -23.52 -33.73
N ARG A 63 -8.71 -23.55 -32.45
CA ARG A 63 -9.40 -22.81 -31.39
C ARG A 63 -9.13 -21.30 -31.49
N ALA A 64 -10.18 -20.50 -31.35
CA ALA A 64 -10.06 -19.05 -31.22
C ALA A 64 -9.18 -18.68 -30.02
N LYS A 65 -7.95 -18.24 -30.30
CA LYS A 65 -6.91 -17.92 -29.32
C LYS A 65 -7.15 -16.53 -28.72
N ARG A 66 -8.27 -16.34 -28.01
CA ARG A 66 -8.62 -15.04 -27.40
C ARG A 66 -9.06 -15.23 -25.95
N GLY A 67 -8.20 -14.82 -25.02
CA GLY A 67 -8.59 -14.67 -23.62
C GLY A 67 -9.43 -13.41 -23.40
N PRO A 68 -10.24 -13.33 -22.33
CA PRO A 68 -11.00 -12.13 -22.02
C PRO A 68 -10.06 -10.95 -21.79
N GLY A 69 -10.48 -9.76 -22.22
CA GLY A 69 -9.76 -8.52 -22.00
C GLY A 69 -9.52 -8.27 -20.51
N LYS A 70 -8.31 -7.81 -20.15
CA LYS A 70 -7.90 -7.65 -18.74
C LYS A 70 -8.36 -6.33 -18.10
N ARG A 71 -9.16 -5.53 -18.81
CA ARG A 71 -9.72 -4.24 -18.33
C ARG A 71 -8.65 -3.31 -17.74
N LEU A 72 -7.49 -3.21 -18.40
CA LEU A 72 -6.41 -2.29 -18.03
C LEU A 72 -6.79 -0.84 -18.37
N GLY A 73 -5.96 0.12 -17.96
CA GLY A 73 -6.13 1.55 -18.23
C GLY A 73 -6.52 2.38 -17.00
N ALA A 74 -6.87 3.64 -17.26
CA ALA A 74 -7.31 4.59 -16.25
C ALA A 74 -8.64 4.15 -15.63
N LYS A 75 -8.72 4.33 -14.32
CA LYS A 75 -9.93 4.12 -13.50
C LYS A 75 -10.43 5.42 -12.90
N LYS A 76 -9.53 6.38 -12.72
CA LYS A 76 -9.83 7.75 -12.31
C LYS A 76 -9.23 8.71 -13.31
N SER A 77 -10.00 9.71 -13.71
CA SER A 77 -9.54 10.74 -14.65
C SER A 77 -8.83 11.88 -13.91
N GLY A 78 -8.23 12.81 -14.66
CA GLY A 78 -7.67 14.02 -14.07
C GLY A 78 -8.75 14.80 -13.31
N GLU A 79 -8.37 15.36 -12.17
CA GLU A 79 -9.20 16.15 -11.25
C GLU A 79 -10.36 15.41 -10.60
N GLU A 80 -10.40 14.09 -10.71
CA GLU A 80 -11.42 13.29 -10.04
C GLU A 80 -11.10 13.12 -8.56
N LEU A 81 -12.12 13.20 -7.71
CA LEU A 81 -12.02 12.98 -6.28
C LEU A 81 -11.71 11.50 -5.97
N VAL A 82 -10.70 11.26 -5.13
CA VAL A 82 -10.30 9.94 -4.67
C VAL A 82 -10.15 9.89 -3.16
N VAL A 83 -10.38 8.70 -2.60
CA VAL A 83 -10.20 8.33 -1.20
C VAL A 83 -9.02 7.34 -1.13
N PRO A 84 -8.29 7.25 -0.01
CA PRO A 84 -7.24 6.24 0.17
C PRO A 84 -7.72 4.83 -0.22
N GLY A 85 -6.88 4.09 -0.95
CA GLY A 85 -7.17 2.75 -1.46
C GLY A 85 -7.80 2.73 -2.85
N ASN A 86 -8.35 3.84 -3.35
CA ASN A 86 -8.91 3.88 -4.69
C ASN A 86 -7.85 3.62 -5.77
N ILE A 87 -8.16 2.72 -6.70
CA ILE A 87 -7.33 2.45 -7.87
C ILE A 87 -7.47 3.60 -8.87
N ILE A 88 -6.34 4.15 -9.31
CA ILE A 88 -6.29 5.23 -10.29
C ILE A 88 -5.97 4.69 -11.69
N PHE A 89 -5.01 3.76 -11.79
CA PHE A 89 -4.59 3.21 -13.10
C PHE A 89 -4.13 1.76 -12.97
N LYS A 90 -4.67 0.87 -13.81
CA LYS A 90 -4.23 -0.52 -13.92
C LYS A 90 -3.37 -0.70 -15.17
N GLN A 91 -2.17 -1.25 -15.04
CA GLN A 91 -1.21 -1.33 -16.14
C GLN A 91 -0.43 -2.64 -16.16
N ARG A 92 0.32 -2.85 -17.24
CA ARG A 92 1.37 -3.87 -17.32
C ARG A 92 2.69 -3.13 -17.46
N GLY A 93 3.61 -3.37 -16.52
CA GLY A 93 4.77 -2.51 -16.34
C GLY A 93 4.39 -1.09 -15.91
N THR A 94 5.35 -0.18 -15.93
CA THR A 94 5.22 1.19 -15.43
C THR A 94 5.11 2.21 -16.57
N LEU A 95 3.94 2.29 -17.21
CA LEU A 95 3.63 3.36 -18.17
C LEU A 95 3.53 4.71 -17.44
N TRP A 96 2.86 4.68 -16.29
CA TRP A 96 2.81 5.76 -15.33
C TRP A 96 3.54 5.33 -14.05
N PHE A 97 4.24 6.28 -13.44
CA PHE A 97 4.92 6.11 -12.17
C PHE A 97 4.10 6.74 -11.03
N PRO A 98 4.20 6.21 -9.80
CA PRO A 98 3.58 6.84 -8.65
C PRO A 98 4.26 8.18 -8.36
N GLY A 99 3.46 9.24 -8.33
CA GLY A 99 3.84 10.58 -7.92
C GLY A 99 3.45 10.86 -6.46
N ASP A 100 3.19 12.12 -6.15
CA ASP A 100 2.82 12.56 -4.80
C ASP A 100 1.51 11.91 -4.33
N ASN A 101 1.49 11.45 -3.07
CA ASN A 101 0.34 10.81 -2.41
C ASN A 101 -0.24 9.58 -3.15
N CYS A 102 0.54 8.94 -4.02
CA CYS A 102 0.19 7.71 -4.73
C CYS A 102 1.13 6.57 -4.35
N GLY A 103 0.58 5.36 -4.28
CA GLY A 103 1.32 4.11 -4.11
C GLY A 103 1.29 3.28 -5.40
N MET A 104 2.14 2.26 -5.46
CA MET A 104 2.18 1.28 -6.56
C MET A 104 2.13 -0.14 -5.99
N GLY A 105 1.19 -0.95 -6.48
CA GLY A 105 1.02 -2.34 -6.08
C GLY A 105 1.98 -3.31 -6.78
N ARG A 106 1.90 -4.59 -6.42
CA ARG A 106 2.70 -5.69 -7.02
C ARG A 106 2.54 -5.77 -8.55
N ASP A 107 1.33 -5.52 -9.05
CA ASP A 107 1.01 -5.56 -10.47
C ASP A 107 1.20 -4.19 -11.16
N HIS A 108 1.94 -3.29 -10.53
CA HIS A 108 2.16 -1.89 -10.96
C HIS A 108 0.88 -1.05 -11.03
N THR A 109 -0.22 -1.50 -10.41
CA THR A 109 -1.43 -0.70 -10.25
C THR A 109 -1.14 0.51 -9.36
N ILE A 110 -1.52 1.70 -9.81
CA ILE A 110 -1.38 2.93 -9.03
C ILE A 110 -2.67 3.17 -8.23
N PHE A 111 -2.52 3.45 -6.95
CA PHE A 111 -3.62 3.71 -6.02
C PHE A 111 -3.36 4.95 -5.16
N ALA A 112 -4.43 5.58 -4.67
CA ALA A 112 -4.35 6.76 -3.83
C ALA A 112 -3.97 6.39 -2.38
N LEU A 113 -3.03 7.14 -1.77
CA LEU A 113 -2.70 7.01 -0.34
C LEU A 113 -3.46 8.01 0.53
N GLN A 114 -3.96 9.09 -0.07
CA GLN A 114 -4.64 10.17 0.64
C GLN A 114 -5.89 10.59 -0.11
N LYS A 115 -6.83 11.21 0.60
CA LYS A 115 -8.02 11.80 0.01
C LYS A 115 -7.66 13.10 -0.71
N GLY A 116 -8.07 13.23 -1.97
CA GLY A 116 -7.73 14.39 -2.80
C GLY A 116 -8.20 14.25 -4.24
N TYR A 117 -7.54 14.96 -5.16
CA TYR A 117 -7.84 14.99 -6.59
C TYR A 117 -6.67 14.44 -7.40
N VAL A 118 -6.96 13.62 -8.41
CA VAL A 118 -5.92 13.00 -9.26
C VAL A 118 -5.32 14.04 -10.22
N LYS A 119 -4.00 14.06 -10.39
CA LYS A 119 -3.31 14.87 -11.42
C LYS A 119 -2.29 14.00 -12.16
N TYR A 120 -2.32 14.10 -13.48
CA TYR A 120 -1.34 13.49 -14.38
C TYR A 120 -0.32 14.55 -14.77
N TYR A 121 0.96 14.28 -14.57
CA TYR A 121 2.02 15.27 -14.84
C TYR A 121 3.33 14.63 -15.28
N LYS A 122 4.26 15.46 -15.74
CA LYS A 122 5.66 15.10 -15.99
C LYS A 122 6.52 15.96 -15.07
N ASP A 123 7.58 15.37 -14.54
CA ASP A 123 8.50 16.04 -13.65
C ASP A 123 9.92 15.94 -14.23
N PRO A 124 10.37 16.95 -14.99
CA PRO A 124 11.67 16.92 -15.63
C PRO A 124 12.82 17.01 -14.62
N GLU A 125 12.60 17.67 -13.47
CA GLU A 125 13.60 17.81 -12.41
C GLU A 125 13.86 16.46 -11.73
N LYS A 126 12.81 15.66 -11.52
CA LYS A 126 12.93 14.32 -10.93
C LYS A 126 13.38 13.28 -11.93
N HIS A 127 12.74 13.21 -13.11
CA HIS A 127 13.13 12.27 -14.15
C HIS A 127 12.63 12.69 -15.54
N PRO A 128 13.52 12.97 -16.51
CA PRO A 128 13.17 13.69 -17.75
C PRO A 128 12.17 12.97 -18.66
N LYS A 129 12.18 11.63 -18.67
CA LYS A 129 11.38 10.81 -19.60
C LYS A 129 10.12 10.19 -18.96
N ARG A 130 9.98 10.24 -17.63
CA ARG A 130 8.91 9.52 -16.92
C ARG A 130 7.65 10.38 -16.78
N LYS A 131 6.51 9.71 -16.72
CA LYS A 131 5.20 10.33 -16.49
C LYS A 131 4.68 9.87 -15.13
N TYR A 132 4.03 10.75 -14.40
CA TYR A 132 3.62 10.53 -13.03
C TYR A 132 2.12 10.73 -12.86
N ILE A 133 1.55 10.01 -11.88
CA ILE A 133 0.21 10.22 -11.38
C ILE A 133 0.32 10.55 -9.90
N GLY A 134 -0.17 11.73 -9.50
CA GLY A 134 -0.22 12.15 -8.12
C GLY A 134 -1.65 12.45 -7.66
N VAL A 135 -1.81 12.61 -6.35
CA VAL A 135 -3.04 13.10 -5.73
C VAL A 135 -2.72 14.38 -4.96
N VAL A 136 -3.45 15.44 -5.26
CA VAL A 136 -3.36 16.74 -4.58
C VAL A 136 -4.51 16.93 -3.61
N PHE A 137 -4.31 17.70 -2.55
CA PHE A 137 -5.34 17.90 -1.52
C PHE A 137 -6.47 18.82 -1.99
N ASN A 138 -6.11 19.93 -2.65
CA ASN A 138 -7.04 20.87 -3.25
C ASN A 138 -7.01 20.68 -4.77
N ARG A 139 -8.14 20.93 -5.44
CA ARG A 139 -8.27 20.68 -6.88
C ARG A 139 -7.33 21.55 -7.74
N ASP A 140 -7.08 22.76 -7.28
CA ASP A 140 -6.34 23.80 -8.00
C ASP A 140 -4.82 23.69 -7.81
N ASP A 141 -4.36 22.83 -6.90
CA ASP A 141 -2.95 22.67 -6.61
C ASP A 141 -2.21 22.08 -7.83
N PRO A 142 -1.15 22.75 -8.32
CA PRO A 142 -0.38 22.25 -9.44
C PRO A 142 0.57 21.12 -9.01
N LEU A 143 0.75 20.14 -9.89
CA LEU A 143 1.86 19.18 -9.86
C LEU A 143 2.63 19.27 -11.18
N PRO A 144 3.97 19.21 -11.19
CA PRO A 144 4.87 18.96 -10.03
C PRO A 144 5.03 20.18 -9.11
N LEU A 145 5.33 19.93 -7.83
CA LEU A 145 5.70 20.98 -6.87
C LEU A 145 7.15 21.42 -7.12
N PRO A 146 7.49 22.72 -6.97
CA PRO A 146 8.87 23.18 -7.14
C PRO A 146 9.75 22.64 -6.00
N ARG A 147 11.00 22.27 -6.32
CA ARG A 147 11.94 21.54 -5.44
C ARG A 147 12.10 22.08 -4.01
N ASN A 148 12.06 23.40 -3.83
CA ASN A 148 12.30 24.05 -2.54
C ASN A 148 11.01 24.50 -1.84
N SER A 149 9.84 24.17 -2.37
CA SER A 149 8.57 24.48 -1.70
C SER A 149 8.32 23.53 -0.53
N ALA A 150 7.61 24.04 0.49
CA ALA A 150 7.16 23.21 1.59
C ALA A 150 6.20 22.12 1.08
N ARG A 151 6.45 20.87 1.48
CA ARG A 151 5.56 19.75 1.16
C ARG A 151 4.22 19.94 1.88
N ARG A 152 3.12 19.98 1.13
CA ARG A 152 1.77 19.96 1.68
C ARG A 152 1.51 18.58 2.30
N ARG A 153 0.96 18.53 3.52
CA ARG A 153 0.58 17.29 4.24
C ARG A 153 -0.74 17.50 4.97
N ARG A 154 -1.53 16.44 5.13
CA ARG A 154 -2.73 16.45 5.99
C ARG A 154 -2.43 15.72 7.29
N LEU A 155 -2.95 16.25 8.40
CA LEU A 155 -2.81 15.62 9.72
C LEU A 155 -3.62 14.31 9.79
N GLY A 156 -4.82 14.30 9.22
CA GLY A 156 -5.67 13.10 9.16
C GLY A 156 -6.23 12.66 10.52
N MET A 157 -6.30 13.59 11.49
CA MET A 157 -6.80 13.34 12.84
C MET A 157 -7.90 14.35 13.16
N VAL A 158 -8.84 13.94 14.01
CA VAL A 158 -9.90 14.80 14.55
C VAL A 158 -9.62 15.01 16.04
N ALA A 159 -9.75 16.24 16.52
CA ALA A 159 -9.66 16.51 17.95
C ALA A 159 -10.84 15.85 18.64
N ALA A 160 -10.58 14.84 19.47
CA ALA A 160 -11.57 14.28 20.37
C ALA A 160 -11.46 15.03 21.70
N GLU A 161 -12.58 15.54 22.20
CA GLU A 161 -12.65 15.99 23.58
C GLU A 161 -12.40 14.77 24.47
N MET A 162 -11.36 14.84 25.30
CA MET A 162 -11.16 13.82 26.32
C MET A 162 -12.30 13.96 27.32
N SER A 163 -13.08 12.90 27.52
CA SER A 163 -14.10 12.89 28.56
C SER A 163 -13.41 13.06 29.92
N THR A 164 -13.51 14.25 30.50
CA THR A 164 -13.05 14.52 31.88
C THR A 164 -14.07 13.99 32.89
N LEU A 165 -14.64 12.81 32.66
CA LEU A 165 -15.53 12.17 33.62
C LEU A 165 -14.70 11.73 34.83
N ALA A 166 -14.47 12.70 35.72
CA ALA A 166 -14.39 12.47 37.14
C ALA A 166 -15.68 11.75 37.54
N GLY A 167 -15.57 10.46 37.81
CA GLY A 167 -16.67 9.62 38.23
C GLY A 167 -16.27 8.18 38.09
N ASN A 168 -15.75 7.62 39.17
CA ASN A 168 -15.52 6.19 39.42
C ASN A 168 -16.46 5.31 38.58
N GLN A 169 -15.97 4.83 37.44
CA GLN A 169 -16.48 3.62 36.81
C GLN A 169 -15.28 2.70 36.69
N GLU A 170 -15.28 1.70 37.55
CA GLU A 170 -14.48 0.49 37.41
C GLU A 170 -14.87 -0.11 36.07
N VAL A 171 -14.14 0.27 35.02
CA VAL A 171 -14.18 -0.46 33.76
C VAL A 171 -13.37 -1.70 34.04
N GLU A 172 -14.10 -2.79 34.36
CA GLU A 172 -13.56 -4.14 34.29
C GLU A 172 -12.85 -4.27 32.94
N ALA A 173 -11.53 -4.38 33.01
CA ALA A 173 -10.71 -4.60 31.84
C ALA A 173 -11.17 -5.91 31.23
N ALA A 174 -11.78 -5.85 30.05
CA ALA A 174 -11.91 -7.03 29.21
C ALA A 174 -10.48 -7.53 28.96
N ASP A 175 -10.18 -8.69 29.55
CA ASP A 175 -8.91 -9.38 29.46
C ASP A 175 -8.59 -9.66 27.97
N ASP A 176 -7.79 -8.79 27.35
CA ASP A 176 -6.98 -9.19 26.20
C ASP A 176 -5.88 -10.11 26.74
N GLU A 177 -6.19 -11.40 26.83
CA GLU A 177 -5.25 -12.47 27.13
C GLU A 177 -4.21 -12.59 26.00
N LEU A 178 -3.18 -11.75 26.06
CA LEU A 178 -1.87 -12.05 25.48
C LEU A 178 -0.86 -11.99 26.63
N MET A 179 -0.66 -13.16 27.23
CA MET A 179 0.31 -13.44 28.28
C MET A 179 1.72 -13.06 27.82
N ASP A 180 2.35 -12.11 28.53
CA ASP A 180 3.79 -11.99 28.62
C ASP A 180 4.14 -12.10 30.12
N ASP A 181 4.30 -13.35 30.56
CA ASP A 181 4.35 -13.80 31.97
C ASP A 181 5.61 -13.36 32.76
N ASN A 182 6.27 -12.27 32.39
CA ASN A 182 7.50 -11.82 33.08
C ASN A 182 7.50 -10.33 33.48
N ILE A 183 6.33 -9.75 33.69
CA ILE A 183 6.20 -8.54 34.51
C ILE A 183 5.31 -8.88 35.70
N SER A 184 5.96 -9.18 36.83
CA SER A 184 5.31 -9.34 38.13
C SER A 184 4.34 -8.16 38.37
N LYS A 185 3.08 -8.51 38.64
CA LYS A 185 1.97 -7.58 38.95
C LYS A 185 2.10 -6.95 40.35
N ASP A 186 3.20 -7.19 41.08
CA ASP A 186 3.43 -6.69 42.44
C ASP A 186 4.34 -5.46 42.47
N VAL A 187 4.06 -4.45 41.63
CA VAL A 187 4.62 -3.11 41.86
C VAL A 187 3.58 -2.30 42.62
N PRO A 188 3.69 -2.18 43.96
CA PRO A 188 2.79 -1.31 44.71
C PRO A 188 2.91 0.10 44.14
N LYS A 189 1.77 0.64 43.71
CA LYS A 189 1.63 2.01 43.20
C LYS A 189 1.73 2.96 44.40
N VAL A 190 2.92 3.04 44.99
CA VAL A 190 3.23 3.96 46.09
C VAL A 190 3.05 5.37 45.53
N ARG A 191 1.98 6.06 45.95
CA ARG A 191 1.92 7.51 45.89
C ARG A 191 3.13 8.01 46.66
N ARG A 192 4.19 8.39 45.94
CA ARG A 192 5.36 9.01 46.56
C ARG A 192 4.90 10.39 46.99
N GLU A 193 4.54 10.52 48.26
CA GLU A 193 4.57 11.80 48.93
C GLU A 193 5.97 12.39 48.69
N ALA A 194 6.01 13.61 48.17
CA ALA A 194 7.27 14.30 47.91
C ALA A 194 7.87 14.72 49.26
N THR A 195 8.41 13.75 50.01
CA THR A 195 9.27 14.04 51.15
C THR A 195 10.50 14.71 50.58
N ALA A 196 10.59 16.03 50.79
CA ALA A 196 11.82 16.76 50.59
C ALA A 196 12.92 16.08 51.42
N GLU A 197 14.13 16.03 50.87
CA GLU A 197 15.37 15.71 51.60
C GLU A 197 15.72 14.22 51.82
N LYS A 198 15.98 13.48 50.74
CA LYS A 198 17.20 12.64 50.64
C LYS A 198 17.39 12.15 49.22
N GLU A 199 18.60 12.29 48.70
CA GLU A 199 18.94 11.69 47.41
C GLU A 199 18.70 10.17 47.49
N PRO A 200 18.06 9.54 46.49
CA PRO A 200 17.82 8.11 46.53
C PRO A 200 19.16 7.37 46.57
N PRO A 201 19.30 6.33 47.41
CA PRO A 201 20.56 5.62 47.59
C PRO A 201 21.06 5.05 46.26
N LEU A 202 22.37 5.14 46.03
CA LEU A 202 23.00 4.61 44.83
C LEU A 202 22.78 3.10 44.76
N ARG A 203 22.26 2.62 43.63
CA ARG A 203 22.02 1.18 43.44
C ARG A 203 23.33 0.50 43.03
N LEU A 204 23.67 -0.59 43.70
CA LEU A 204 24.83 -1.40 43.35
C LEU A 204 24.53 -2.20 42.07
N GLY A 205 25.35 -2.04 41.04
CA GLY A 205 25.24 -2.80 39.80
C GLY A 205 25.89 -4.19 39.89
N PRO A 206 25.75 -5.04 38.84
CA PRO A 206 26.26 -6.42 38.83
C PRO A 206 27.78 -6.56 39.03
N ARG A 207 28.56 -5.49 38.83
CA ARG A 207 30.01 -5.45 39.08
C ARG A 207 30.38 -4.82 40.43
N TYR A 208 29.45 -4.80 41.38
CA TYR A 208 29.63 -4.13 42.68
C TYR A 208 30.01 -2.65 42.57
N MET A 209 29.64 -1.99 41.46
CA MET A 209 29.85 -0.57 41.25
C MET A 209 28.54 0.18 41.51
N TYR A 210 28.59 1.25 42.29
CA TYR A 210 27.45 2.13 42.49
C TYR A 210 27.09 2.83 41.18
N ARG A 211 25.83 2.69 40.74
CA ARG A 211 25.32 3.32 39.52
C ARG A 211 24.33 4.43 39.86
N GLN A 212 24.64 5.64 39.41
CA GLN A 212 23.69 6.75 39.39
C GLN A 212 22.70 6.58 38.24
N PRO A 213 21.39 6.89 38.43
CA PRO A 213 20.44 6.95 37.33
C PRO A 213 20.79 8.07 36.34
N ASN A 214 20.48 7.88 35.05
CA ASN A 214 20.89 8.80 33.97
C ASN A 214 20.47 10.27 34.21
N TRP A 215 19.32 10.50 34.85
CA TRP A 215 18.86 11.86 35.18
C TRP A 215 19.74 12.56 36.23
N GLN A 216 20.33 11.81 37.18
CA GLN A 216 21.27 12.36 38.16
C GLN A 216 22.61 12.72 37.52
N ILE A 217 23.09 11.87 36.60
CA ILE A 217 24.32 12.14 35.84
C ILE A 217 24.14 13.43 35.02
N GLY A 218 22.98 13.61 34.38
CA GLY A 218 22.67 14.82 33.61
C GLY A 218 22.64 16.11 34.45
N ARG A 219 22.25 16.01 35.72
CA ARG A 219 22.24 17.14 36.67
C ARG A 219 23.49 17.26 37.54
N ALA A 220 24.54 16.45 37.28
CA ALA A 220 25.79 16.52 38.05
C ALA A 220 26.43 17.91 37.99
N ALA A 221 26.31 18.62 36.87
CA ALA A 221 26.77 20.00 36.71
C ALA A 221 25.98 20.99 37.58
N GLU A 222 24.67 20.79 37.73
CA GLU A 222 23.80 21.60 38.60
C GLU A 222 24.14 21.37 40.08
N ARG A 223 24.32 20.11 40.50
CA ARG A 223 24.77 19.75 41.86
C ARG A 223 26.12 20.34 42.22
N ALA A 224 27.07 20.29 41.30
CA ALA A 224 28.38 20.89 41.47
C ALA A 224 28.38 22.43 41.31
N ASN A 225 27.20 23.04 41.13
CA ASN A 225 26.98 24.46 40.91
C ASN A 225 27.86 25.05 39.78
N ILE A 226 28.16 24.22 38.78
CA ILE A 226 29.00 24.57 37.63
C ILE A 226 28.15 25.39 36.65
N LYS A 227 28.33 26.70 36.68
CA LYS A 227 27.69 27.61 35.72
C LYS A 227 28.31 27.45 34.33
N VAL A 228 27.69 26.63 33.48
CA VAL A 228 28.07 26.52 32.06
C VAL A 228 27.79 27.87 31.40
N ARG A 229 28.83 28.50 30.85
CA ARG A 229 28.66 29.77 30.13
C ARG A 229 27.71 29.53 28.95
N SER A 230 26.76 30.44 28.75
CA SER A 230 25.84 30.35 27.61
C SER A 230 26.61 30.20 26.31
N TYR A 231 26.22 29.22 25.50
CA TYR A 231 26.85 28.97 24.21
C TYR A 231 26.60 30.17 23.30
N LYS A 232 27.60 31.04 23.17
CA LYS A 232 27.58 32.15 22.20
C LYS A 232 27.89 31.57 20.82
N ARG A 233 26.89 31.54 19.94
CA ARG A 233 27.04 31.13 18.53
C ARG A 233 27.86 32.17 17.76
N GLY A 234 29.19 32.02 17.84
CA GLY A 234 30.17 32.38 16.81
C GLY A 234 30.40 33.85 16.43
N ASP A 235 31.33 34.52 17.12
CA ASP A 235 32.32 35.37 16.45
C ASP A 235 33.53 34.51 16.10
N ARG A 236 33.54 33.95 14.88
CA ARG A 236 34.60 33.04 14.40
C ARG A 236 35.99 33.73 14.45
N TRP A 237 36.03 35.05 14.27
CA TRP A 237 37.21 35.91 14.41
C TRP A 237 37.76 36.03 15.83
N LEU A 238 36.89 35.99 16.85
CA LEU A 238 37.30 36.08 18.26
C LEU A 238 37.89 34.74 18.74
N ALA A 239 37.32 33.62 18.29
CA ALA A 239 37.90 32.30 18.48
C ALA A 239 39.27 32.17 17.81
N TRP A 240 39.41 32.63 16.56
CA TRP A 240 40.70 32.65 15.85
C TRP A 240 41.75 33.51 16.57
N ARG A 241 41.40 34.73 16.99
CA ARG A 241 42.31 35.61 17.76
C ARG A 241 42.79 34.97 19.06
N LYS A 242 41.91 34.34 19.82
CA LYS A 242 42.28 33.62 21.06
C LYS A 242 43.21 32.44 20.80
N VAL A 243 42.99 31.71 19.70
CA VAL A 243 43.87 30.61 19.28
C VAL A 243 45.26 31.12 18.90
N GLN A 244 45.34 32.22 18.14
CA GLN A 244 46.63 32.83 17.75
C GLN A 244 47.40 33.35 18.97
N ALA A 245 46.74 34.07 19.89
CA ALA A 245 47.35 34.55 21.12
C ALA A 245 47.89 33.39 21.99
N ARG A 246 47.15 32.27 22.08
CA ARG A 246 47.62 31.07 22.79
C ARG A 246 48.84 30.44 22.11
N LYS A 247 48.88 30.38 20.77
CA LYS A 247 50.03 29.88 20.01
C LYS A 247 51.28 30.73 20.26
N ALA A 248 51.15 32.07 20.21
CA ALA A 248 52.25 32.99 20.48
C ALA A 248 52.82 32.80 21.90
N LYS A 249 51.96 32.80 22.94
CA LYS A 249 52.39 32.59 24.33
C LYS A 249 53.08 31.24 24.56
N ASN A 250 52.62 30.19 23.87
CA ASN A 250 53.28 28.88 23.94
C ASN A 250 54.62 28.86 23.20
N ALA A 251 54.76 29.59 22.09
CA ALA A 251 56.02 29.75 21.38
C ALA A 251 57.06 30.50 22.25
N GLU A 252 56.66 31.58 22.91
CA GLU A 252 57.50 32.31 23.88
C GLU A 252 57.95 31.41 25.04
N ARG A 253 57.02 30.66 25.66
CA ARG A 253 57.34 29.67 26.71
C ARG A 253 58.34 28.62 26.22
N ARG A 254 58.21 28.15 24.98
CA ARG A 254 59.14 27.19 24.38
C ARG A 254 60.51 27.82 24.11
N GLY A 255 60.53 29.08 23.65
CA GLY A 255 61.77 29.83 23.43
C GLY A 255 62.54 30.09 24.73
N MET A 256 61.85 30.48 25.80
CA MET A 256 62.44 30.68 27.13
C MET A 256 62.98 29.38 27.73
N ARG A 257 62.30 28.24 27.50
CA ARG A 257 62.80 26.90 27.89
C ARG A 257 64.02 26.44 27.10
N LYS A 258 64.28 27.01 25.92
CA LYS A 258 65.41 26.66 25.06
C LYS A 258 66.63 27.57 25.29
N ARG A 259 66.47 28.68 26.00
CA ARG A 259 67.54 29.64 26.37
C ARG A 259 68.11 29.40 27.78
N LYS A 260 67.58 28.41 28.50
CA LYS A 260 68.14 27.87 29.75
C LYS A 260 68.86 26.57 29.43
#